data_AF-A0AAD8IR97-F1
#
_entry.id   AF-A0AAD8IR97-F1
#
_cell.length_a   1.000
_cell.length_b   1.000
_cell.length_c   1.000
_cell.angle_alpha   90.00
_cell.angle_beta   90.00
_cell.angle_gamma   90.00
#
_symmetry.space_group_name_H-M   'P 1'
#
loop_
_entity.id
_entity.type
_entity.pdbx_description
1 polymer ?
#
loop_
_entity_poly.entity_id
_entity_poly.type
_entity_poly.pdbx_seq_one_letter_code
_entity_poly.pdbx_strand_id
1 'polypeptide(L)'
;MQNELAQGRLSLVLPLIGGCPGSQPVFLFASQPELACLYVIKIMIGLFLRYCMVLFAGIAVEALVYGEADGGENDENLFRSISVLLDPPLSVAQMSNQARWSVLQSYNLLKWKMHAHRAAVKALEGGGSLSVVIRKVEEAMSTGR
;
A
#
# COMPACT_ATOMS: atom_id res chain seq x y z
N MET A 1 -11.82 -6.53 41.84
CA MET A 1 -10.67 -6.97 41.02
C MET A 1 -10.50 -8.51 41.10
N GLN A 2 -11.57 -9.28 40.89
CA GLN A 2 -11.52 -10.76 40.85
C GLN A 2 -12.59 -11.38 39.93
N ASN A 3 -13.04 -10.67 38.88
CA ASN A 3 -14.05 -11.25 37.98
C ASN A 3 -13.86 -10.86 36.50
N GLU A 4 -12.61 -10.74 36.05
CA GLU A 4 -12.30 -10.39 34.64
C GLU A 4 -11.55 -11.49 33.87
N LEU A 5 -11.23 -12.63 34.49
CA LEU A 5 -10.46 -13.70 33.83
C LEU A 5 -11.31 -14.77 33.13
N ALA A 6 -12.64 -14.71 33.19
CA ALA A 6 -13.52 -15.75 32.62
C ALA A 6 -14.14 -15.43 31.25
N GLN A 7 -13.89 -14.25 30.66
CA GLN A 7 -14.65 -13.80 29.46
C GLN A 7 -13.83 -13.38 28.24
N GLY A 8 -12.54 -13.71 28.16
CA GLY A 8 -11.79 -13.66 26.88
C GLY A 8 -11.92 -12.35 26.06
N ARG A 9 -12.13 -11.21 26.71
CA ARG A 9 -12.26 -9.91 26.03
C ARG A 9 -10.89 -9.25 25.91
N LEU A 10 -10.21 -9.54 24.82
CA LEU A 10 -9.16 -8.65 24.31
C LEU A 10 -9.84 -7.45 23.63
N SER A 11 -10.03 -6.38 24.41
CA SER A 11 -10.53 -5.09 23.91
C SER A 11 -9.41 -4.36 23.16
N LEU A 12 -9.31 -4.54 21.83
CA LEU A 12 -8.45 -3.68 21.02
C LEU A 12 -9.23 -2.42 20.64
N VAL A 13 -8.96 -1.32 21.35
CA VAL A 13 -9.52 0.00 21.09
C VAL A 13 -8.61 0.68 20.07
N LEU A 14 -9.01 0.75 18.79
CA LEU A 14 -8.32 1.55 17.79
C LEU A 14 -9.12 2.82 17.48
N PRO A 15 -8.57 4.03 17.67
CA PRO A 15 -9.23 5.25 17.23
C PRO A 15 -9.21 5.31 15.70
N LEU A 16 -10.38 5.51 15.10
CA LEU A 16 -10.48 5.91 13.69
C LEU A 16 -9.88 7.31 13.57
N ILE A 17 -8.69 7.42 12.97
CA ILE A 17 -8.07 8.69 12.64
C ILE A 17 -8.90 9.31 11.51
N GLY A 18 -9.81 10.23 11.87
CA GLY A 18 -10.56 11.06 10.93
C GLY A 18 -11.98 11.37 11.41
N GLY A 19 -12.12 12.38 12.27
CA GLY A 19 -13.43 12.93 12.64
C GLY A 19 -13.31 14.40 13.03
N CYS A 20 -14.11 15.25 12.39
CA CYS A 20 -14.25 16.68 12.70
C CYS A 20 -14.49 16.92 14.21
N PRO A 21 -14.00 18.03 14.78
CA PRO A 21 -14.20 18.34 16.19
C PRO A 21 -15.69 18.47 16.50
N GLY A 22 -16.22 17.54 17.29
CA GLY A 22 -17.63 17.51 17.73
C GLY A 22 -18.38 16.19 17.54
N SER A 23 -17.80 15.19 16.87
CA SER A 23 -18.44 13.88 16.72
C SER A 23 -18.04 12.94 17.86
N GLN A 24 -19.03 12.41 18.60
CA GLN A 24 -18.80 11.39 19.62
C GLN A 24 -18.18 10.13 18.99
N PRO A 25 -17.26 9.43 19.69
CA PRO A 25 -16.73 8.17 19.19
C PRO A 25 -17.88 7.15 19.07
N VAL A 26 -18.13 6.69 17.85
CA VAL A 26 -19.06 5.58 17.61
C VAL A 26 -18.39 4.30 18.12
N PHE A 27 -18.77 3.89 19.33
CA PHE A 27 -18.39 2.61 19.90
C PHE A 27 -19.15 1.51 19.19
N LEU A 28 -18.49 0.78 18.28
CA LEU A 28 -19.07 -0.40 17.65
C LEU A 28 -18.59 -1.65 18.40
N PHE A 29 -19.48 -2.24 19.17
CA PHE A 29 -19.26 -3.54 19.81
C PHE A 29 -19.06 -4.62 18.72
N ALA A 30 -17.89 -5.22 18.70
CA ALA A 30 -17.57 -6.38 17.87
C ALA A 30 -18.31 -7.63 18.39
N SER A 31 -19.61 -7.72 18.13
CA SER A 31 -20.43 -8.92 18.35
C SER A 31 -21.36 -9.21 17.17
N GLN A 32 -21.01 -8.73 15.96
CA GLN A 32 -21.78 -8.98 14.73
C GLN A 32 -20.84 -9.59 13.67
N PRO A 33 -20.94 -10.90 13.36
CA PRO A 33 -20.03 -11.57 12.42
C PRO A 33 -20.05 -10.94 11.01
N GLU A 34 -21.16 -10.32 10.62
CA GLU A 34 -21.32 -9.67 9.32
C GLU A 34 -20.44 -8.42 9.15
N LEU A 35 -20.25 -7.64 10.23
CA LEU A 35 -19.40 -6.46 10.22
C LEU A 35 -17.90 -6.81 10.25
N ALA A 36 -17.54 -7.94 10.88
CA ALA A 36 -16.16 -8.44 10.86
C ALA A 36 -15.75 -8.86 9.44
N CYS A 37 -16.63 -9.55 8.71
CA CYS A 37 -16.40 -9.93 7.32
C CYS A 37 -16.19 -8.69 6.44
N LEU A 38 -17.05 -7.66 6.58
CA LEU A 38 -16.92 -6.41 5.83
C LEU A 38 -15.61 -5.64 6.13
N TYR A 39 -15.17 -5.65 7.39
CA TYR A 39 -13.90 -5.00 7.79
C TYR A 39 -12.69 -5.73 7.23
N VAL A 40 -12.68 -7.07 7.27
CA VAL A 40 -11.63 -7.91 6.67
C VAL A 40 -11.58 -7.70 5.16
N ILE A 41 -12.73 -7.68 4.48
CA ILE A 41 -12.81 -7.41 3.02
C ILE A 41 -12.26 -6.01 2.69
N LYS A 42 -12.62 -4.98 3.48
CA LYS A 42 -12.10 -3.62 3.30
C LYS A 42 -10.58 -3.55 3.46
N ILE A 43 -10.01 -4.24 4.46
CA ILE A 43 -8.57 -4.32 4.66
C ILE A 43 -7.91 -5.04 3.49
N MET A 44 -8.46 -6.18 3.06
CA MET A 44 -7.89 -7.00 1.99
C MET A 44 -7.86 -6.24 0.66
N ILE A 45 -8.96 -5.58 0.29
CA ILE A 45 -9.02 -4.73 -0.90
C ILE A 45 -8.02 -3.56 -0.77
N GLY A 46 -8.03 -2.86 0.36
CA GLY A 46 -7.09 -1.74 0.59
C GLY A 46 -5.62 -2.16 0.51
N LEU A 47 -5.29 -3.34 1.03
CA LEU A 47 -3.96 -3.93 0.96
C LEU A 47 -3.61 -4.30 -0.48
N PHE A 48 -4.53 -4.94 -1.20
CA PHE A 48 -4.34 -5.31 -2.60
C PHE A 48 -4.07 -4.09 -3.49
N LEU A 49 -4.82 -3.00 -3.32
CA LEU A 49 -4.61 -1.75 -4.07
C LEU A 49 -3.20 -1.18 -3.87
N ARG A 50 -2.71 -1.18 -2.62
CA ARG A 50 -1.37 -0.68 -2.28
C ARG A 50 -0.27 -1.62 -2.75
N TYR A 51 -0.49 -2.92 -2.65
CA TYR A 51 0.42 -3.92 -3.18
C TYR A 51 0.61 -3.74 -4.69
N CYS A 52 -0.48 -3.54 -5.44
CA CYS A 52 -0.40 -3.31 -6.88
C CYS A 52 0.38 -2.03 -7.22
N MET A 53 0.26 -0.96 -6.41
CA MET A 53 1.09 0.24 -6.60
C MET A 53 2.59 -0.08 -6.48
N VAL A 54 2.98 -0.83 -5.45
CA VAL A 54 4.39 -1.20 -5.25
C VAL A 54 4.88 -2.12 -6.37
N LEU A 55 4.07 -3.11 -6.76
CA LEU A 55 4.37 -4.05 -7.84
C LEU A 55 4.66 -3.31 -9.16
N PHE A 56 3.83 -2.32 -9.51
CA PHE A 56 3.99 -1.54 -10.73
C PHE A 56 4.95 -0.34 -10.61
N ALA A 57 5.57 -0.12 -9.44
CA ALA A 57 6.47 1.03 -9.25
C ALA A 57 7.73 0.94 -10.12
N GLY A 58 8.23 -0.27 -10.40
CA GLY A 58 9.35 -0.50 -11.32
C GLY A 58 9.02 -0.04 -12.74
N ILE A 59 7.94 -0.57 -13.32
CA ILE A 59 7.45 -0.15 -14.64
C ILE A 59 7.22 1.36 -14.70
N ALA A 60 6.62 1.94 -13.65
CA ALA A 60 6.36 3.37 -13.59
C ALA A 60 7.64 4.21 -13.56
N VAL A 61 8.70 3.76 -12.87
CA VAL A 61 9.96 4.50 -12.81
C VAL A 61 10.77 4.37 -14.09
N GLU A 62 10.76 3.20 -14.73
CA GLU A 62 11.39 2.99 -16.03
C GLU A 62 10.78 3.91 -17.07
N ALA A 63 9.46 3.93 -17.20
CA ALA A 63 8.75 4.82 -18.11
C ALA A 63 9.01 6.30 -17.80
N LEU A 64 9.15 6.67 -16.53
CA LEU A 64 9.42 8.06 -16.13
C LEU A 64 10.86 8.51 -16.42
N VAL A 65 11.83 7.61 -16.36
CA VAL A 65 13.26 7.93 -16.55
C VAL A 65 13.69 7.75 -18.01
N TYR A 66 13.25 6.67 -18.66
CA TYR A 66 13.69 6.25 -19.99
C TYR A 66 12.65 6.52 -21.09
N GLY A 67 11.43 6.92 -20.73
CA GLY A 67 10.34 7.24 -21.66
C GLY A 67 9.45 6.05 -22.02
N GLU A 68 10.00 4.83 -21.94
CA GLU A 68 9.28 3.56 -22.11
C GLU A 68 9.77 2.55 -21.06
N ALA A 69 8.95 1.54 -20.76
CA ALA A 69 9.33 0.43 -19.90
C ALA A 69 9.66 -0.79 -20.78
N ASP A 70 10.85 -1.34 -20.61
CA ASP A 70 11.35 -2.50 -21.37
C ASP A 70 11.18 -3.82 -20.57
N GLY A 71 10.94 -3.71 -19.25
CA GLY A 71 10.70 -4.83 -18.35
C GLY A 71 9.26 -4.90 -17.84
N GLY A 72 9.05 -5.75 -16.82
CA GLY A 72 7.79 -5.82 -16.07
C GLY A 72 6.88 -7.00 -16.39
N GLU A 73 7.23 -7.87 -17.36
CA GLU A 73 6.43 -9.06 -17.69
C GLU A 73 6.21 -9.96 -16.46
N ASN A 74 7.24 -10.14 -15.64
CA ASN A 74 7.14 -10.91 -14.40
C ASN A 74 6.14 -10.28 -13.41
N ASP A 75 6.13 -8.95 -13.30
CA ASP A 75 5.23 -8.22 -12.43
C ASP A 75 3.77 -8.31 -12.93
N GLU A 76 3.56 -8.22 -14.25
CA GLU A 76 2.25 -8.41 -14.88
C GLU A 76 1.72 -9.84 -14.70
N ASN A 77 2.58 -10.85 -14.86
CA ASN A 77 2.22 -12.25 -14.65
C ASN A 77 1.89 -12.53 -13.18
N LEU A 78 2.63 -11.95 -12.24
CA LEU A 78 2.33 -12.03 -10.81
C LEU A 78 1.00 -11.33 -10.47
N PHE A 79 0.77 -10.14 -11.02
CA PHE A 79 -0.48 -9.41 -10.87
C PHE A 79 -1.67 -10.22 -11.38
N ARG A 80 -1.56 -10.82 -12.58
CA ARG A 80 -2.59 -11.69 -13.15
C ARG A 80 -2.86 -12.89 -12.25
N SER A 81 -1.80 -13.56 -11.79
CA SER A 81 -1.90 -14.75 -10.93
C SER A 81 -2.59 -14.43 -9.60
N ILE A 82 -2.26 -13.31 -8.96
CA ILE A 82 -2.92 -12.89 -7.71
C ILE A 82 -4.37 -12.50 -7.98
N SER A 83 -4.64 -11.78 -9.07
CA SER A 83 -5.99 -11.29 -9.39
C SER A 83 -7.02 -12.41 -9.61
N VAL A 84 -6.60 -13.56 -10.11
CA VAL A 84 -7.46 -14.75 -10.27
C VAL A 84 -7.59 -15.57 -8.98
N LEU A 85 -6.67 -15.40 -8.01
CA LEU A 85 -6.73 -16.05 -6.70
C LEU A 85 -7.54 -15.26 -5.67
N LEU A 86 -7.91 -14.01 -5.97
CA LEU A 86 -8.82 -13.23 -5.14
C LEU A 86 -10.21 -13.89 -5.09
N ASP A 87 -10.90 -13.70 -3.97
CA ASP A 87 -12.29 -14.13 -3.80
C ASP A 87 -13.17 -12.92 -3.46
N PRO A 88 -14.03 -12.45 -4.39
CA PRO A 88 -14.21 -12.96 -5.75
C PRO A 88 -13.04 -12.56 -6.69
N PRO A 89 -12.79 -13.33 -7.77
CA PRO A 89 -11.72 -13.03 -8.72
C PRO A 89 -12.06 -11.79 -9.54
N LEU A 90 -11.03 -11.04 -9.97
CA LEU A 90 -11.23 -9.85 -10.78
C LEU A 90 -11.58 -10.23 -12.23
N SER A 91 -12.57 -9.54 -12.80
CA SER A 91 -12.80 -9.57 -14.25
C SER A 91 -11.65 -8.93 -15.02
N VAL A 92 -11.52 -9.24 -16.31
CA VAL A 92 -10.50 -8.65 -17.19
C VAL A 92 -10.56 -7.11 -17.19
N ALA A 93 -11.76 -6.53 -17.21
CA ALA A 93 -11.94 -5.09 -17.14
C ALA A 93 -11.46 -4.50 -15.80
N GLN A 94 -11.75 -5.18 -14.68
CA GLN A 94 -11.27 -4.75 -13.36
C GLN A 94 -9.76 -4.86 -13.24
N MET A 95 -9.15 -5.95 -13.72
CA MET A 95 -7.70 -6.12 -13.75
C MET A 95 -7.03 -5.01 -14.56
N SER A 96 -7.54 -4.72 -15.76
CA SER A 96 -7.01 -3.64 -16.61
C SER A 96 -7.14 -2.26 -15.95
N ASN A 97 -8.28 -1.97 -15.34
CA ASN A 97 -8.49 -0.71 -14.61
C ASN A 97 -7.56 -0.60 -13.40
N GLN A 98 -7.38 -1.69 -12.67
CA GLN A 98 -6.50 -1.73 -11.50
C GLN A 98 -5.04 -1.52 -11.89
N ALA A 99 -4.55 -2.20 -12.92
CA ALA A 99 -3.20 -2.03 -13.42
C ALA A 99 -2.94 -0.58 -13.85
N ARG A 100 -3.84 0.00 -14.67
CA ARG A 100 -3.74 1.42 -15.10
C ARG A 100 -3.75 2.38 -13.92
N TRP A 101 -4.62 2.16 -12.94
CA TRP A 101 -4.68 3.00 -11.75
C TRP A 101 -3.39 2.89 -10.93
N SER A 102 -2.89 1.68 -10.69
CA SER A 102 -1.67 1.45 -9.92
C SER A 102 -0.43 2.04 -10.57
N VAL A 103 -0.25 1.86 -11.89
CA VAL A 103 0.84 2.48 -12.65
C VAL A 103 0.76 4.01 -12.53
N LEU A 104 -0.43 4.60 -12.74
CA LEU A 104 -0.61 6.05 -12.64
C LEU A 104 -0.32 6.59 -11.24
N GLN A 105 -0.76 5.89 -10.18
CA GLN A 105 -0.48 6.30 -8.80
C GLN A 105 1.02 6.26 -8.50
N SER A 106 1.69 5.18 -8.86
CA SER A 106 3.12 5.02 -8.64
C SER A 106 3.92 6.03 -9.46
N TYR A 107 3.55 6.23 -10.72
CA TYR A 107 4.15 7.25 -11.58
C TYR A 107 4.03 8.65 -10.96
N ASN A 108 2.83 9.03 -10.51
CA ASN A 108 2.63 10.33 -9.87
C ASN A 108 3.46 10.46 -8.60
N LEU A 109 3.45 9.46 -7.72
CA LEU A 109 4.26 9.46 -6.51
C LEU A 109 5.75 9.66 -6.82
N LEU A 110 6.29 8.87 -7.75
CA LEU A 110 7.69 8.92 -8.16
C LEU A 110 8.04 10.23 -8.86
N LYS A 111 7.15 10.77 -9.69
CA LYS A 111 7.31 12.09 -10.33
C LYS A 111 7.50 13.19 -9.29
N TRP A 112 6.67 13.21 -8.26
CA TRP A 112 6.75 14.22 -7.21
C TRP A 112 7.92 13.97 -6.24
N LYS A 113 8.33 12.72 -6.05
CA LYS A 113 9.40 12.32 -5.11
C LYS A 113 10.68 11.84 -5.81
N MET A 114 10.94 12.33 -7.01
CA MET A 114 12.07 11.89 -7.84
C MET A 114 13.44 12.14 -7.18
N HIS A 115 13.56 13.20 -6.37
CA HIS A 115 14.79 13.49 -5.62
C HIS A 115 15.12 12.38 -4.60
N ALA A 116 14.11 11.85 -3.90
CA ALA A 116 14.28 10.76 -2.96
C ALA A 116 14.59 9.43 -3.66
N HIS A 117 13.94 9.17 -4.80
CA HIS A 117 14.27 8.03 -5.65
C HIS A 117 15.74 8.06 -6.11
N ARG A 118 16.21 9.21 -6.64
CA ARG A 118 17.62 9.37 -7.04
C ARG A 118 18.61 9.19 -5.89
N ALA A 119 18.26 9.66 -4.70
CA ALA A 119 19.09 9.46 -3.50
C ALA A 119 19.20 7.97 -3.15
N ALA A 120 18.11 7.21 -3.28
CA ALA A 120 18.10 5.77 -3.08
C ALA A 120 18.98 5.05 -4.11
N VAL A 121 18.80 5.34 -5.41
CA VAL A 121 19.58 4.74 -6.49
C VAL A 121 21.07 5.00 -6.29
N LYS A 122 21.46 6.25 -6.02
CA LYS A 122 22.86 6.62 -5.78
C LYS A 122 23.47 5.88 -4.58
N ALA A 123 22.69 5.64 -3.53
CA ALA A 123 23.13 4.88 -2.37
C ALA A 123 23.31 3.39 -2.68
N LEU A 124 22.43 2.82 -3.52
CA LEU A 124 22.51 1.43 -3.97
C LEU A 124 23.69 1.21 -4.93
N GLU A 125 23.88 2.09 -5.92
CA GLU A 125 25.02 2.05 -6.86
C GLU A 125 26.37 2.14 -6.15
N GLY A 126 26.42 2.87 -5.04
CA GLY A 126 27.60 2.94 -4.17
C GLY A 126 27.84 1.70 -3.29
N GLY A 127 27.03 0.65 -3.42
CA GLY A 127 27.11 -0.55 -2.59
C GLY A 127 26.66 -0.34 -1.15
N GLY A 128 25.86 0.69 -0.88
CA GLY A 128 25.36 1.01 0.45
C GLY A 128 24.43 -0.08 1.00
N SER A 129 24.52 -0.33 2.31
CA SER A 129 23.57 -1.23 2.98
C SER A 129 22.15 -0.65 2.99
N LEU A 130 21.15 -1.50 3.22
CA LEU A 130 19.74 -1.08 3.28
C LEU A 130 19.51 0.09 4.25
N SER A 131 20.15 0.07 5.42
CA SER A 131 20.07 1.16 6.40
C SER A 131 20.57 2.50 5.85
N VAL A 132 21.62 2.48 5.02
CA VAL A 132 22.13 3.68 4.36
C VAL A 132 21.13 4.20 3.32
N VAL A 133 20.52 3.31 2.54
CA VAL A 133 19.51 3.67 1.54
C VAL A 133 18.30 4.33 2.20
N ILE A 134 17.75 3.73 3.27
CA ILE A 134 16.61 4.28 4.01
C ILE A 134 16.93 5.68 4.53
N ARG A 135 18.07 5.85 5.21
CA ARG A 135 18.49 7.16 5.70
C ARG A 135 18.59 8.18 4.57
N LYS A 136 19.14 7.81 3.42
CA LYS A 136 19.29 8.71 2.27
C LYS A 136 17.94 9.14 1.69
N VAL A 137 16.96 8.24 1.68
CA VAL A 137 15.57 8.57 1.30
C VAL A 137 14.95 9.54 2.31
N GLU A 138 15.07 9.28 3.61
CA GLU A 138 14.51 10.14 4.66
C GLU A 138 15.11 11.56 4.66
N GLU A 139 16.44 11.65 4.48
CA GLU A 139 17.16 12.91 4.31
C GLU A 139 16.60 13.68 3.09
N ALA A 140 16.52 13.03 1.93
CA ALA A 140 16.03 13.65 0.71
C ALA A 140 14.56 14.14 0.86
N MET A 141 13.71 13.35 1.51
CA MET A 141 12.31 13.69 1.76
C MET A 141 12.13 14.88 2.71
N SER A 142 13.08 15.09 3.62
CA SER A 142 13.08 16.20 4.58
C SER A 142 13.58 17.52 3.97
N THR A 143 14.46 17.44 2.97
CA THR A 143 15.02 18.62 2.28
C THR A 143 14.11 19.24 1.22
N GLY A 144 13.01 18.58 0.86
CA GLY A 144 12.05 19.06 -0.14
C GLY A 144 10.85 19.82 0.43
N ARG A 145 10.99 20.44 1.61
CA ARG A 145 10.01 21.37 2.21
C ARG A 145 10.42 22.81 2.02
#